data_AF-A0A5Y2QD97-F1
#
_entry.id   AF-A0A5Y2QD97-F1
#
_cell.length_a   1.000
_cell.length_b   1.000
_cell.length_c   1.000
_cell.angle_alpha   90.00
_cell.angle_beta   90.00
_cell.angle_gamma   90.00
#
_symmetry.space_group_name_H-M   'P 1'
#
loop_
_entity.id
_entity.type
_entity.pdbx_description
1 polymer ?
#
loop_
_entity_poly.entity_id
_entity_poly.type
_entity_poly.pdbx_seq_one_letter_code
_entity_poly.pdbx_strand_id
1 'polypeptide(L)'
;MGFISQLSKTKISTRRGSASQITVTQSFKPSTSAEELSIRISTECLNNISLKIGDKVDVLYDADSDTWMIKKEAEGYKISGKPDAPTGLIRYTLKEGHKKFTSTRESLPVKKDSNDDTIVFMGDKMTFKLKESE
;
A
#
# COMPACT_ATOMS: atom_id res chain seq x y z
N MET A 1 38.39 -5.17 0.83
CA MET A 1 37.01 -4.67 1.10
C MET A 1 36.38 -4.31 -0.23
N GLY A 2 35.26 -4.94 -0.58
CA GLY A 2 34.60 -4.74 -1.87
C GLY A 2 33.59 -3.61 -1.82
N PHE A 3 33.60 -2.74 -2.83
CA PHE A 3 32.58 -1.70 -2.98
C PHE A 3 31.19 -2.34 -3.11
N ILE A 4 30.25 -1.90 -2.26
CA ILE A 4 28.85 -2.35 -2.32
C ILE A 4 28.08 -1.35 -3.19
N SER A 5 27.48 -1.85 -4.27
CA SER A 5 26.65 -1.04 -5.17
C SER A 5 25.43 -0.47 -4.45
N GLN A 6 25.44 0.84 -4.23
CA GLN A 6 24.30 1.57 -3.70
C GLN A 6 23.14 1.57 -4.71
N LEU A 7 23.42 1.60 -6.01
CA LEU A 7 22.38 1.53 -7.05
C LEU A 7 21.60 0.22 -7.00
N SER A 8 22.27 -0.91 -6.75
CA SER A 8 21.62 -2.22 -6.63
C SER A 8 20.71 -2.29 -5.40
N LYS A 9 21.15 -1.70 -4.28
CA LYS A 9 20.33 -1.54 -3.07
C LYS A 9 19.17 -0.58 -3.31
N THR A 10 19.36 0.47 -4.11
CA THR A 10 18.31 1.39 -4.52
C THR A 10 17.30 0.74 -5.45
N LYS A 11 17.69 -0.15 -6.37
CA LYS A 11 16.72 -0.89 -7.21
C LYS A 11 15.74 -1.70 -6.36
N ILE A 12 16.23 -2.35 -5.30
CA ILE A 12 15.42 -3.03 -4.30
C ILE A 12 14.63 -2.03 -3.43
N SER A 13 15.20 -0.85 -3.14
CA SER A 13 14.68 0.21 -2.25
C SER A 13 13.90 1.33 -2.97
N THR A 14 13.64 1.24 -4.29
CA THR A 14 12.88 2.24 -5.06
C THR A 14 11.46 2.42 -4.51
N ARG A 15 11.02 1.46 -3.69
CA ARG A 15 9.82 1.46 -2.87
C ARG A 15 10.20 1.97 -1.48
N ARG A 16 10.13 3.30 -1.23
CA ARG A 16 10.76 3.96 -0.05
C ARG A 16 10.67 3.11 1.24
N GLY A 17 11.79 2.49 1.62
CA GLY A 17 11.97 1.78 2.88
C GLY A 17 11.35 0.38 2.98
N SER A 18 10.92 -0.29 1.91
CA SER A 18 10.54 -1.71 1.94
C SER A 18 10.90 -2.42 0.63
N ALA A 19 11.27 -3.69 0.71
CA ALA A 19 11.41 -4.55 -0.47
C ALA A 19 10.06 -5.12 -0.95
N SER A 20 9.01 -5.03 -0.13
CA SER A 20 7.68 -5.59 -0.43
C SER A 20 7.01 -4.92 -1.62
N GLN A 21 6.10 -5.63 -2.29
CA GLN A 21 5.33 -5.12 -3.42
C GLN A 21 4.27 -4.09 -2.97
N ILE A 22 3.75 -4.26 -1.76
CA ILE A 22 2.72 -3.40 -1.16
C ILE A 22 3.13 -3.04 0.27
N THR A 23 3.06 -1.75 0.61
CA THR A 23 3.22 -1.24 1.97
C THR A 23 1.96 -0.47 2.36
N VAL A 24 1.40 -0.79 3.53
CA VAL A 24 0.28 -0.05 4.14
C VAL A 24 0.79 0.72 5.35
N THR A 25 0.43 1.99 5.45
CA THR A 25 0.83 2.86 6.56
C THR A 25 -0.39 3.57 7.12
N GLN A 26 -0.64 3.37 8.41
CA GLN A 26 -1.54 4.23 9.18
C GLN A 26 -0.72 5.38 9.77
N SER A 27 -1.17 6.61 9.58
CA SER A 27 -0.47 7.80 10.05
C SER A 27 -1.46 8.82 10.59
N PHE A 28 -0.98 9.75 11.41
CA PHE A 28 -1.76 10.90 11.86
C PHE A 28 -1.25 12.16 11.18
N LYS A 29 -2.16 12.95 10.61
CA LYS A 29 -1.87 14.23 9.97
C LYS A 29 -2.27 15.38 10.91
N PRO A 30 -1.31 16.07 11.55
CA PRO A 30 -1.63 17.11 12.52
C PRO A 30 -2.40 18.29 11.95
N SER A 31 -2.10 18.69 10.71
CA SER A 31 -2.70 19.88 10.08
C SER A 31 -4.22 19.77 9.88
N THR A 32 -4.73 18.55 9.75
CA THR A 32 -6.17 18.28 9.56
C THR A 32 -6.76 17.48 10.71
N SER A 33 -5.99 17.25 11.78
CA SER A 33 -6.33 16.39 12.92
C SER A 33 -6.97 15.06 12.50
N ALA A 34 -6.44 14.42 11.46
CA ALA A 34 -7.04 13.25 10.83
C ALA A 34 -6.06 12.08 10.77
N GLU A 35 -6.56 10.87 11.02
CA GLU A 35 -5.83 9.65 10.71
C GLU A 35 -5.97 9.33 9.21
N GLU A 36 -4.88 8.95 8.57
CA GLU A 36 -4.83 8.57 7.16
C GLU A 36 -4.31 7.14 7.02
N LEU A 37 -4.92 6.36 6.14
CA LEU A 37 -4.32 5.13 5.62
C LEU A 37 -3.72 5.43 4.24
N SER A 38 -2.47 5.03 4.06
CA SER A 38 -1.74 5.14 2.80
C SER A 38 -1.31 3.75 2.35
N ILE A 39 -1.63 3.38 1.12
CA ILE A 39 -1.22 2.13 0.50
C ILE A 39 -0.31 2.47 -0.68
N ARG A 40 0.96 2.10 -0.57
CA ARG A 40 1.92 2.20 -1.67
C ARG A 40 2.03 0.84 -2.36
N ILE A 41 1.84 0.82 -3.67
CA ILE A 41 1.77 -0.39 -4.48
C ILE A 41 2.77 -0.25 -5.61
N SER A 42 3.52 -1.31 -5.90
CA SER A 42 4.39 -1.33 -7.07
C SER A 42 3.60 -1.18 -8.38
N THR A 43 4.18 -0.49 -9.34
CA THR A 43 3.54 -0.35 -10.67
C THR A 43 3.40 -1.72 -11.36
N GLU A 44 4.28 -2.68 -11.04
CA GLU A 44 4.17 -4.08 -11.46
C GLU A 44 2.84 -4.72 -11.00
N CYS A 45 2.50 -4.61 -9.71
CA CYS A 45 1.23 -5.14 -9.19
C CYS A 45 0.01 -4.45 -9.81
N LEU A 46 0.09 -3.12 -10.02
CA LEU A 46 -0.99 -2.38 -10.68
C LEU A 46 -1.19 -2.86 -12.13
N ASN A 47 -0.10 -3.06 -12.87
CA ASN A 47 -0.16 -3.52 -14.26
C ASN A 47 -0.78 -4.92 -14.37
N ASN A 48 -0.48 -5.81 -13.43
CA ASN A 48 -1.06 -7.17 -13.39
C ASN A 48 -2.59 -7.18 -13.25
N ILE A 49 -3.19 -6.07 -12.78
CA ILE A 49 -4.65 -5.90 -12.68
C ILE A 49 -5.18 -4.81 -13.62
N SER A 50 -4.43 -4.49 -14.69
CA SER A 50 -4.79 -3.50 -15.70
C SER A 50 -5.10 -2.11 -15.13
N LEU A 51 -4.37 -1.72 -14.09
CA LEU A 51 -4.42 -0.40 -13.48
C LEU A 51 -3.13 0.38 -13.70
N LYS A 52 -3.26 1.70 -13.73
CA LYS A 52 -2.13 2.64 -13.78
C LYS A 52 -2.32 3.79 -12.80
N ILE A 53 -1.23 4.53 -12.56
CA ILE A 53 -1.29 5.79 -11.83
C ILE A 53 -2.27 6.74 -12.54
N GLY A 54 -3.19 7.33 -11.78
CA GLY A 54 -4.29 8.15 -12.29
C GLY A 54 -5.65 7.45 -12.25
N ASP A 55 -5.68 6.11 -12.27
CA ASP A 55 -6.92 5.34 -12.16
C ASP A 55 -7.51 5.43 -10.74
N LYS A 56 -8.77 5.02 -10.62
CA LYS A 56 -9.50 4.93 -9.35
C LYS A 56 -9.74 3.46 -8.97
N VAL A 57 -9.69 3.20 -7.66
CA VAL A 57 -9.80 1.87 -7.09
C VAL A 57 -10.58 1.86 -5.79
N ASP A 58 -11.21 0.74 -5.49
CA ASP A 58 -11.71 0.45 -4.16
C ASP A 58 -10.65 -0.29 -3.33
N VAL A 59 -10.74 -0.15 -2.01
CA VAL A 59 -9.88 -0.83 -1.04
C VAL A 59 -10.78 -1.54 -0.04
N LEU A 60 -10.76 -2.86 -0.07
CA LEU A 60 -11.59 -3.72 0.77
C LEU A 60 -10.72 -4.49 1.76
N TYR A 61 -11.29 -4.81 2.90
CA TYR A 61 -10.67 -5.64 3.93
C TYR A 61 -11.67 -6.67 4.43
N ASP A 62 -11.27 -7.93 4.40
CA ASP A 62 -12.00 -9.05 4.98
C ASP A 62 -11.41 -9.39 6.35
N ALA A 63 -12.22 -9.22 7.40
CA ALA A 63 -11.81 -9.47 8.77
C ALA A 63 -11.71 -10.97 9.11
N ASP A 64 -12.46 -11.83 8.42
CA ASP A 64 -12.50 -13.27 8.72
C ASP A 64 -11.23 -13.97 8.23
N SER A 65 -10.72 -13.54 7.06
CA SER A 65 -9.52 -14.11 6.46
C SER A 65 -8.25 -13.26 6.62
N ASP A 66 -8.36 -12.08 7.25
CA ASP A 66 -7.32 -11.04 7.33
C ASP A 66 -6.72 -10.70 5.96
N THR A 67 -7.58 -10.52 4.96
CA THR A 67 -7.17 -10.32 3.56
C THR A 67 -7.57 -8.93 3.08
N TRP A 68 -6.65 -8.25 2.42
CA TRP A 68 -6.91 -6.98 1.75
C TRP A 68 -7.16 -7.22 0.26
N MET A 69 -8.02 -6.39 -0.35
CA MET A 69 -8.27 -6.40 -1.78
C MET A 69 -8.20 -5.00 -2.36
N ILE A 70 -7.59 -4.89 -3.54
CA ILE A 70 -7.64 -3.70 -4.39
C ILE A 70 -8.28 -4.10 -5.71
N LYS A 71 -9.31 -3.37 -6.11
CA LYS A 71 -10.04 -3.59 -7.37
C LYS A 71 -10.28 -2.27 -8.09
N LYS A 72 -10.42 -2.31 -9.40
CA LYS A 72 -10.85 -1.15 -10.19
C LYS A 72 -12.25 -0.68 -9.75
N GLU A 73 -12.43 0.62 -9.61
CA GLU A 73 -13.72 1.20 -9.21
C GLU A 73 -13.88 2.62 -9.76
N ALA A 74 -15.01 2.93 -10.38
CA ALA A 74 -15.21 4.21 -11.08
C ALA A 74 -15.29 5.41 -10.11
N GLU A 75 -15.83 5.17 -8.91
CA GLU A 75 -15.94 6.17 -7.84
C GLU A 75 -15.01 5.90 -6.65
N GLY A 76 -13.92 5.18 -6.92
CA GLY A 76 -12.93 4.82 -5.92
C GLY A 76 -11.89 5.89 -5.58
N TYR A 77 -10.97 5.52 -4.71
CA TYR A 77 -9.79 6.29 -4.37
C TYR A 77 -8.83 6.39 -5.57
N LYS A 78 -8.31 7.60 -5.81
CA LYS A 78 -7.36 7.82 -6.90
C LYS A 78 -5.97 7.28 -6.54
N ILE A 79 -5.38 6.53 -7.46
CA ILE A 79 -3.95 6.17 -7.41
C ILE A 79 -3.15 7.40 -7.82
N SER A 80 -2.46 8.01 -6.87
CA SER A 80 -1.61 9.18 -7.07
C SER A 80 -0.15 8.81 -7.30
N GLY A 81 0.58 9.64 -8.04
CA GLY A 81 2.01 9.42 -8.34
C GLY A 81 2.44 10.23 -9.56
N LYS A 82 3.76 10.30 -9.80
CA LYS A 82 4.28 10.82 -11.07
C LYS A 82 4.08 9.78 -12.16
N PRO A 83 3.91 10.19 -13.44
CA PRO A 83 4.09 9.29 -14.58
C PRO A 83 5.44 8.58 -14.43
N ASP A 84 5.46 7.27 -14.65
CA ASP A 84 6.65 6.39 -14.56
C ASP A 84 7.26 6.24 -13.15
N ALA A 85 6.55 6.66 -12.10
CA ALA A 85 6.96 6.32 -10.75
C ALA A 85 6.96 4.79 -10.55
N PRO A 86 7.91 4.23 -9.78
CA PRO A 86 7.98 2.79 -9.51
C PRO A 86 6.81 2.30 -8.63
N THR A 87 6.05 3.23 -8.04
CA THR A 87 4.92 2.92 -7.16
C THR A 87 3.80 3.93 -7.30
N GLY A 88 2.55 3.46 -7.25
CA GLY A 88 1.37 4.29 -7.00
C GLY A 88 1.08 4.45 -5.50
N LEU A 89 0.36 5.51 -5.13
CA LEU A 89 -0.09 5.79 -3.77
C LEU A 89 -1.60 5.99 -3.73
N ILE A 90 -2.30 5.11 -3.02
CA ILE A 90 -3.68 5.31 -2.60
C ILE A 90 -3.64 5.90 -1.19
N ARG A 91 -4.40 6.96 -0.94
CA ARG A 91 -4.50 7.57 0.39
C ARG A 91 -5.93 8.01 0.68
N TYR A 92 -6.40 7.72 1.87
CA TYR A 92 -7.69 8.17 2.36
C TYR A 92 -7.68 8.43 3.87
N THR A 93 -8.58 9.31 4.31
CA THR A 93 -8.82 9.55 5.73
C THR A 93 -9.59 8.38 6.32
N LEU A 94 -9.12 7.86 7.44
CA LEU A 94 -9.80 6.80 8.19
C LEU A 94 -11.06 7.35 8.85
N LYS A 95 -12.17 6.65 8.67
CA LYS A 95 -13.47 6.92 9.30
C LYS A 95 -13.87 5.75 10.20
N GLU A 96 -14.96 5.92 10.94
CA GLU A 96 -15.57 4.83 11.70
C GLU A 96 -15.87 3.62 10.78
N GLY A 97 -15.61 2.41 11.28
CA GLY A 97 -15.74 1.17 10.51
C GLY A 97 -14.54 0.82 9.63
N HIS A 98 -13.61 1.73 9.35
CA HIS A 98 -12.40 1.39 8.60
C HIS A 98 -11.44 0.55 9.45
N LYS A 99 -10.74 -0.40 8.80
CA LYS A 99 -9.67 -1.16 9.45
C LYS A 99 -8.52 -0.22 9.86
N LYS A 100 -8.17 -0.29 11.15
CA LYS A 100 -6.99 0.36 11.74
C LYS A 100 -5.97 -0.68 12.19
N PHE A 101 -4.70 -0.30 12.22
CA PHE A 101 -3.63 -1.05 12.87
C PHE A 101 -3.52 -0.74 14.35
N THR A 102 -3.86 0.49 14.74
CA THR A 102 -3.82 0.93 16.14
C THR A 102 -4.88 2.01 16.38
N SER A 103 -5.37 2.09 17.61
CA SER A 103 -6.19 3.21 18.10
C SER A 103 -5.38 4.21 18.94
N THR A 104 -4.11 3.91 19.23
CA THR A 104 -3.24 4.71 20.09
C THR A 104 -2.42 5.68 19.25
N ARG A 105 -2.65 6.98 19.41
CA ARG A 105 -2.03 8.01 18.57
C ARG A 105 -0.51 8.03 18.69
N GLU A 106 0.02 7.73 19.86
CA GLU A 106 1.46 7.71 20.18
C GLU A 106 2.20 6.59 19.44
N SER A 107 1.47 5.57 18.98
CA SER A 107 2.04 4.47 18.19
C SER A 107 2.07 4.75 16.69
N LEU A 108 1.56 5.90 16.23
CA LEU A 108 1.56 6.29 14.82
C LEU A 108 2.88 7.02 14.45
N PRO A 109 3.43 6.79 13.24
CA PRO A 109 2.88 5.96 12.17
C PRO A 109 3.15 4.45 12.36
N VAL A 110 2.15 3.63 12.05
CA VAL A 110 2.33 2.17 11.97
C VAL A 110 2.45 1.77 10.50
N LYS A 111 3.53 1.07 10.17
CA LYS A 111 3.80 0.57 8.82
C LYS A 111 3.76 -0.96 8.82
N LYS A 112 3.02 -1.54 7.88
CA LYS A 112 2.99 -2.97 7.62
C LYS A 112 3.28 -3.24 6.15
N ASP A 113 4.16 -4.20 5.92
CA ASP A 113 4.52 -4.63 4.57
C ASP A 113 3.73 -5.89 4.21
N SER A 114 3.46 -6.07 2.92
CA SER A 114 2.79 -7.27 2.41
C SER A 114 3.66 -8.52 2.55
N ASN A 115 3.00 -9.66 2.74
CA ASN A 115 3.58 -10.95 2.43
C ASN A 115 3.41 -11.18 0.92
N ASP A 116 4.46 -10.92 0.15
CA ASP A 116 4.42 -10.96 -1.32
C ASP A 116 3.97 -12.34 -1.87
N ASP A 117 4.22 -13.42 -1.14
CA ASP A 117 3.81 -14.79 -1.52
C ASP A 117 2.29 -15.00 -1.45
N THR A 118 1.57 -14.11 -0.77
CA THR A 118 0.10 -14.15 -0.65
C THR A 118 -0.61 -13.28 -1.68
N ILE A 119 0.13 -12.61 -2.56
CA ILE A 119 -0.46 -11.75 -3.58
C ILE A 119 -1.08 -12.63 -4.67
N VAL A 120 -2.38 -12.49 -4.86
CA VAL A 120 -3.13 -13.21 -5.90
C VAL A 120 -3.79 -12.19 -6.83
N PHE A 121 -3.52 -12.33 -8.13
CA PHE A 121 -4.11 -11.50 -9.19
C PHE A 121 -5.31 -12.22 -9.81
N MET A 122 -6.44 -11.52 -9.95
CA MET A 122 -7.70 -12.07 -10.44
C MET A 122 -8.39 -11.08 -11.38
N GLY A 123 -7.92 -10.98 -12.62
CA GLY A 123 -8.50 -10.05 -13.60
C GLY A 123 -8.21 -8.59 -13.22
N ASP A 124 -9.25 -7.84 -12.83
CA ASP A 124 -9.18 -6.40 -12.49
C ASP A 124 -9.00 -6.12 -10.98
N LYS A 125 -8.69 -7.16 -10.20
CA LYS A 125 -8.48 -7.09 -8.75
C LYS A 125 -7.30 -7.94 -8.30
N MET A 126 -6.74 -7.57 -7.16
CA MET A 126 -5.74 -8.36 -6.44
C MET A 126 -6.07 -8.46 -4.96
N THR A 127 -5.66 -9.55 -4.34
CA THR A 127 -5.71 -9.74 -2.88
C THR A 127 -4.31 -9.92 -2.33
N PHE A 128 -4.09 -9.54 -1.07
CA PHE A 128 -2.83 -9.71 -0.37
C PHE A 128 -3.04 -9.74 1.14
N LYS A 129 -2.10 -10.36 1.86
CA LYS A 129 -2.00 -10.27 3.33
C LYS A 129 -0.81 -9.43 3.75
N LEU A 130 -0.89 -8.89 4.95
CA LEU A 130 0.21 -8.18 5.59
C LEU A 130 1.06 -9.18 6.36
N LYS A 131 2.37 -8.91 6.47
CA LYS A 131 3.25 -9.67 7.36
C LYS A 131 2.78 -9.48 8.81
N GLU A 132 2.86 -10.54 9.59
CA GLU A 132 2.77 -10.43 11.04
C GLU A 132 3.92 -9.55 11.54
N SER A 133 3.64 -8.72 12.54
CA SER A 133 4.68 -7.91 13.18
C SER A 133 5.47 -8.85 14.09
N GLU A 134 6.80 -8.93 13.91
CA GLU A 134 7.70 -9.53 14.91
C GLU A 134 7.61 -8.77 16.25
#